data_AF-A0A2G5HTT1-F1
#
_entry.id   AF-A0A2G5HTT1-F1
#
_cell.length_a   1.000
_cell.length_b   1.000
_cell.length_c   1.000
_cell.angle_alpha   90.00
_cell.angle_beta   90.00
_cell.angle_gamma   90.00
#
_symmetry.space_group_name_H-M   'P 1'
#
loop_
_entity.id
_entity.type
_entity.pdbx_description
1 polymer ?
#
loop_
_entity_poly.entity_id
_entity_poly.type
_entity_poly.pdbx_seq_one_letter_code
_entity_poly.pdbx_strand_id
1 'polypeptide(L)'
;MVLATTLSALAACVRLTFALPHIDQTPVVAAALLEHTKRENAFSPLVPRGLQESLSLPPLLPKLELLDPIYAAAPPLPILQLPTPPLTTPGYFGSDIRPQKIGYFWTAAGDNVHSDFLATFSLDDDTFGTLLRVVEIGLSGCSPHHSAVSLDGQVFWGGCLLSLLKTQDTGIYIDTSDVYNPRYWKSDRATSASIADEVVAKPGGGFFFTYMDSLLGTSPGRLVETSPEYEIIHQWPEDLDGTLNILGQQFSPHGLSIDFDRGLILTSDFVVPLTVLKPVSTTIDGVQRASTLRLWDLATRTIINTINILDGGGIQDVKFIPGNPEGAALCTAVHPGQVWIIYPYRLDEYGKPGVAELFYQFEYRDTVAVFSTISKNGRFAYFTFTTGNHIAALDITDLRNPIRLDNPYEIQPVVGAHYLKLTPDQRNLVVCDYFVQTGPIGVVNTPADYRILYIDILPNGALSFGRSIDFASIFADTYGGAKPHSVVIFDLTDPWYPQWY
;
A
#
# COMPACT_ATOMS: atom_id res chain seq x y z
N MET A 1 24.68 -57.85 -8.80
CA MET A 1 24.10 -58.99 -9.55
C MET A 1 23.22 -58.39 -10.63
N VAL A 2 23.71 -58.42 -11.89
CA VAL A 2 23.03 -58.19 -13.20
C VAL A 2 22.48 -56.76 -13.43
N LEU A 3 23.23 -55.87 -14.11
CA LEU A 3 23.19 -55.52 -15.55
C LEU A 3 21.86 -54.87 -16.00
N ALA A 4 21.80 -53.58 -16.37
CA ALA A 4 22.31 -52.91 -17.60
C ALA A 4 21.36 -53.01 -18.81
N THR A 5 21.32 -51.93 -19.62
CA THR A 5 20.64 -51.63 -20.92
C THR A 5 19.48 -50.63 -20.80
N THR A 6 19.39 -49.49 -21.51
CA THR A 6 20.16 -48.95 -22.66
C THR A 6 19.87 -47.44 -22.83
N LEU A 7 20.93 -46.64 -23.07
CA LEU A 7 20.91 -45.35 -23.77
C LEU A 7 20.60 -45.56 -25.27
N SER A 8 19.89 -44.63 -25.92
CA SER A 8 20.32 -43.89 -27.14
C SER A 8 19.15 -43.38 -28.00
N ALA A 9 19.34 -42.18 -28.59
CA ALA A 9 18.55 -41.43 -29.60
C ALA A 9 17.83 -40.20 -29.00
N LEU A 10 18.04 -38.94 -29.43
CA LEU A 10 18.68 -38.38 -30.62
C LEU A 10 19.09 -36.93 -30.31
N ALA A 11 20.34 -36.57 -30.59
CA ALA A 11 20.80 -35.18 -30.70
C ALA A 11 21.11 -34.90 -32.18
N ALA A 12 20.53 -33.86 -32.78
CA ALA A 12 21.02 -33.26 -34.02
C ALA A 12 20.39 -31.89 -34.31
N CYS A 13 21.25 -30.95 -34.73
CA CYS A 13 20.99 -29.67 -35.42
C CYS A 13 20.43 -28.52 -34.55
N VAL A 14 21.01 -27.31 -34.47
CA VAL A 14 21.87 -26.55 -35.39
C VAL A 14 22.84 -25.66 -34.58
N ARG A 15 24.15 -25.75 -34.86
CA ARG A 15 25.14 -24.68 -34.61
C ARG A 15 25.32 -23.92 -35.93
N LEU A 16 25.28 -22.60 -35.88
CA LEU A 16 25.75 -21.73 -36.96
C LEU A 16 26.67 -20.67 -36.37
N THR A 17 27.96 -20.91 -36.57
CA THR A 17 29.08 -19.99 -36.36
C THR A 17 29.13 -19.01 -37.54
N PHE A 18 29.34 -17.72 -37.28
CA PHE A 18 29.94 -16.81 -38.26
C PHE A 18 31.12 -16.09 -37.62
N ALA A 19 32.22 -16.14 -38.34
CA ALA A 19 33.52 -15.59 -38.00
C ALA A 19 33.63 -14.09 -38.37
N LEU A 20 34.49 -13.40 -37.64
CA LEU A 20 34.91 -11.99 -37.78
C LEU A 20 35.57 -11.70 -39.15
N PRO A 21 35.80 -10.41 -39.45
CA PRO A 21 37.19 -9.99 -39.42
C PRO A 21 37.46 -8.62 -38.76
N HIS A 22 38.68 -8.57 -38.21
CA HIS A 22 39.53 -7.44 -37.82
C HIS A 22 39.34 -6.10 -38.56
N ILE A 23 39.43 -4.99 -37.82
CA ILE A 23 40.14 -3.77 -38.23
C ILE A 23 40.93 -3.20 -37.04
N ASP A 24 42.15 -2.74 -37.35
CA ASP A 24 43.27 -2.30 -36.52
C ASP A 24 43.09 -0.98 -35.73
N GLN A 25 43.80 -0.95 -34.58
CA GLN A 25 44.72 0.09 -34.05
C GLN A 25 44.90 1.34 -34.95
N THR A 26 44.90 2.63 -34.52
CA THR A 26 45.66 3.33 -33.45
C THR A 26 45.35 4.86 -33.50
N PRO A 27 45.84 5.71 -32.55
CA PRO A 27 45.26 7.01 -32.15
C PRO A 27 46.04 8.26 -32.62
N VAL A 28 45.39 9.44 -32.64
CA VAL A 28 46.01 10.79 -32.79
C VAL A 28 45.11 11.81 -32.06
N VAL A 29 45.41 12.27 -30.83
CA VAL A 29 46.27 13.41 -30.40
C VAL A 29 45.56 14.78 -30.35
N ALA A 30 45.66 15.37 -29.15
CA ALA A 30 45.69 16.79 -28.75
C ALA A 30 44.43 17.66 -28.96
N ALA A 31 43.80 18.19 -27.91
CA ALA A 31 44.29 19.21 -26.96
C ALA A 31 44.41 20.63 -27.56
N ALA A 32 43.44 21.47 -27.22
CA ALA A 32 43.46 22.94 -26.99
C ALA A 32 41.98 23.41 -27.05
N LEU A 33 41.41 24.20 -26.15
CA LEU A 33 41.93 25.26 -25.29
C LEU A 33 41.23 25.25 -23.92
N LEU A 34 42.04 25.55 -22.90
CA LEU A 34 41.64 26.00 -21.58
C LEU A 34 41.27 27.51 -21.62
N GLU A 35 40.46 27.91 -20.64
CA GLU A 35 40.30 29.26 -20.07
C GLU A 35 39.58 30.35 -20.88
N HIS A 36 38.34 30.67 -20.51
CA HIS A 36 38.03 31.72 -19.50
C HIS A 36 36.52 32.00 -19.51
N THR A 37 35.80 31.68 -18.43
CA THR A 37 35.03 32.65 -17.63
C THR A 37 34.20 31.93 -16.55
N LYS A 38 34.52 32.28 -15.29
CA LYS A 38 33.66 32.06 -14.13
C LYS A 38 32.43 32.95 -14.26
N ARG A 39 31.24 32.38 -14.10
CA ARG A 39 30.10 33.00 -13.42
C ARG A 39 29.11 31.91 -13.01
N GLU A 40 28.90 31.83 -11.70
CA GLU A 40 27.83 31.08 -11.05
C GLU A 40 26.47 31.63 -11.49
N ASN A 41 25.55 30.73 -11.88
CA ASN A 41 24.19 30.63 -11.34
C ASN A 41 23.34 29.64 -12.16
N ALA A 42 22.75 28.68 -11.44
CA ALA A 42 21.56 27.89 -11.77
C ALA A 42 21.47 27.29 -13.19
N PHE A 43 21.99 26.07 -13.34
CA PHE A 43 21.50 25.14 -14.36
C PHE A 43 20.85 23.94 -13.67
N SER A 44 19.52 23.94 -13.62
CA SER A 44 18.79 22.67 -13.68
C SER A 44 19.23 21.94 -14.94
N PRO A 45 19.64 20.67 -14.88
CA PRO A 45 19.72 19.89 -16.09
C PRO A 45 18.28 19.72 -16.59
N LEU A 46 17.94 20.39 -17.69
CA LEU A 46 16.85 19.99 -18.56
C LEU A 46 17.15 18.56 -19.01
N VAL A 47 16.64 17.58 -18.28
CA VAL A 47 16.57 16.20 -18.73
C VAL A 47 15.72 16.22 -20.00
N PRO A 48 16.21 15.70 -21.13
CA PRO A 48 15.37 15.55 -22.32
C PRO A 48 14.13 14.76 -21.93
N ARG A 49 12.94 15.30 -22.24
CA ARG A 49 11.67 14.53 -22.25
C ARG A 49 11.80 13.43 -23.29
N GLY A 50 12.52 12.37 -22.98
CA GLY A 50 12.29 11.07 -23.58
C GLY A 50 10.90 10.64 -23.15
N LEU A 51 10.08 10.19 -24.09
CA LEU A 51 8.92 9.36 -23.78
C LEU A 51 9.45 8.18 -22.97
N GLN A 52 9.36 8.26 -21.64
CA GLN A 52 9.54 7.10 -20.80
C GLN A 52 8.34 6.21 -21.12
N GLU A 53 8.57 5.06 -21.76
CA GLU A 53 7.50 4.14 -22.13
C GLU A 53 6.78 3.72 -20.84
N SER A 54 5.48 4.04 -20.75
CA SER A 54 4.66 3.65 -19.62
C SER A 54 4.57 2.12 -19.57
N LEU A 55 4.95 1.52 -18.43
CA LEU A 55 4.85 0.08 -18.15
C LEU A 55 3.47 -0.28 -17.57
N SER A 56 2.43 0.39 -18.06
CA SER A 56 1.04 0.09 -17.75
C SER A 56 0.39 -0.72 -18.86
N LEU A 57 -0.47 -1.67 -18.49
CA LEU A 57 -1.43 -2.23 -19.43
C LEU A 57 -2.48 -1.16 -19.78
N PRO A 58 -3.06 -1.19 -20.99
CA PRO A 58 -4.17 -0.30 -21.32
C PRO A 58 -5.30 -0.42 -20.29
N PRO A 59 -5.93 0.72 -19.89
CA PRO A 59 -7.04 0.73 -18.95
C PRO A 59 -8.15 -0.22 -19.39
N LEU A 60 -8.64 -1.04 -18.46
CA LEU A 60 -9.75 -1.96 -18.72
C LEU A 60 -10.97 -1.62 -17.86
N LEU A 61 -11.87 -0.84 -18.44
CA LEU A 61 -13.22 -0.68 -17.92
C LEU A 61 -14.15 -1.71 -18.57
N PRO A 62 -14.82 -2.57 -17.79
CA PRO A 62 -15.79 -3.51 -18.35
C PRO A 62 -16.92 -2.76 -19.04
N LYS A 63 -17.35 -3.25 -20.22
CA LYS A 63 -18.48 -2.73 -21.00
C LYS A 63 -19.34 -3.90 -21.48
N LEU A 64 -20.56 -4.01 -20.93
CA LEU A 64 -21.59 -4.97 -21.35
C LEU A 64 -22.96 -4.28 -21.22
N GLU A 65 -23.82 -4.44 -22.21
CA GLU A 65 -25.22 -3.96 -22.15
C GLU A 65 -26.13 -5.11 -21.64
N LEU A 66 -27.08 -4.78 -20.73
CA LEU A 66 -27.92 -5.67 -19.90
C LEU A 66 -27.19 -6.39 -18.75
N LEU A 67 -27.20 -5.78 -17.55
CA LEU A 67 -26.36 -6.20 -16.41
C LEU A 67 -27.14 -6.89 -15.28
N ASP A 68 -28.34 -6.43 -14.93
CA ASP A 68 -29.07 -6.91 -13.73
C ASP A 68 -29.33 -8.43 -13.72
N PRO A 69 -29.75 -9.08 -14.83
CA PRO A 69 -29.98 -10.53 -14.83
C PRO A 69 -28.68 -11.33 -14.71
N ILE A 70 -27.55 -10.80 -15.19
CA ILE A 70 -26.24 -11.47 -15.15
C ILE A 70 -25.69 -11.45 -13.73
N TYR A 71 -25.78 -10.31 -13.03
CA TYR A 71 -25.39 -10.21 -11.62
C TYR A 71 -26.19 -11.18 -10.74
N ALA A 72 -27.50 -11.34 -10.99
CA ALA A 72 -28.35 -12.24 -10.23
C ALA A 72 -28.12 -13.73 -10.55
N ALA A 73 -27.64 -14.06 -11.76
CA ALA A 73 -27.52 -15.43 -12.25
C ALA A 73 -26.09 -16.00 -12.22
N ALA A 74 -25.06 -15.16 -12.12
CA ALA A 74 -23.67 -15.60 -12.12
C ALA A 74 -23.30 -16.22 -10.76
N PRO A 75 -22.89 -17.50 -10.70
CA PRO A 75 -22.36 -18.07 -9.48
C PRO A 75 -21.03 -17.35 -9.13
N PRO A 76 -20.71 -17.16 -7.84
CA PRO A 76 -19.40 -16.64 -7.45
C PRO A 76 -18.32 -17.59 -7.95
N LEU A 77 -17.57 -17.14 -8.95
CA LEU A 77 -16.39 -17.86 -9.42
C LEU A 77 -15.26 -17.63 -8.41
N PRO A 78 -14.53 -18.68 -8.01
CA PRO A 78 -13.63 -18.63 -6.86
C PRO A 78 -12.46 -17.64 -7.01
N ILE A 79 -12.02 -17.37 -8.24
CA ILE A 79 -10.83 -16.56 -8.50
C ILE A 79 -11.10 -15.54 -9.62
N LEU A 80 -11.52 -15.99 -10.81
CA LEU A 80 -11.89 -15.06 -11.89
C LEU A 80 -13.40 -14.84 -11.91
N GLN A 81 -13.84 -13.67 -11.47
CA GLN A 81 -15.21 -13.19 -11.55
C GLN A 81 -15.52 -12.59 -12.92
N LEU A 82 -16.80 -12.50 -13.25
CA LEU A 82 -17.23 -11.83 -14.47
C LEU A 82 -16.92 -10.33 -14.40
N PRO A 83 -16.24 -9.77 -15.40
CA PRO A 83 -15.95 -8.33 -15.46
C PRO A 83 -17.21 -7.60 -15.91
N THR A 84 -18.07 -7.27 -14.95
CA THR A 84 -19.30 -6.50 -15.19
C THR A 84 -19.10 -5.02 -14.82
N PRO A 85 -19.59 -4.07 -15.65
CA PRO A 85 -19.69 -2.67 -15.26
C PRO A 85 -20.53 -2.51 -13.98
N PRO A 86 -20.23 -1.52 -13.13
CA PRO A 86 -21.05 -1.23 -11.97
C PRO A 86 -22.50 -0.93 -12.32
N LEU A 87 -23.41 -1.24 -11.40
CA LEU A 87 -24.78 -0.75 -11.45
C LEU A 87 -24.82 0.77 -11.25
N THR A 88 -25.81 1.42 -11.85
CA THR A 88 -26.06 2.85 -11.65
C THR A 88 -26.58 3.11 -10.25
N THR A 89 -26.02 4.09 -9.56
CA THR A 89 -26.50 4.52 -8.25
C THR A 89 -27.59 5.59 -8.40
N PRO A 90 -28.52 5.72 -7.44
CA PRO A 90 -29.52 6.79 -7.44
C PRO A 90 -28.93 8.19 -7.17
N GLY A 91 -27.60 8.33 -7.11
CA GLY A 91 -26.89 9.56 -6.79
C GLY A 91 -26.67 9.76 -5.28
N TYR A 92 -25.99 10.85 -4.92
CA TYR A 92 -25.74 11.24 -3.53
C TYR A 92 -26.13 12.70 -3.30
N PHE A 93 -26.39 13.06 -2.04
CA PHE A 93 -26.64 14.44 -1.62
C PHE A 93 -25.46 14.93 -0.78
N GLY A 94 -24.55 15.67 -1.43
CA GLY A 94 -23.41 16.31 -0.78
C GLY A 94 -23.74 17.69 -0.22
N SER A 95 -22.93 18.15 0.73
CA SER A 95 -23.01 19.52 1.28
C SER A 95 -21.99 20.45 0.62
N ASP A 96 -22.34 21.72 0.45
CA ASP A 96 -21.45 22.77 -0.10
C ASP A 96 -20.68 23.54 0.98
N ILE A 97 -20.71 23.06 2.24
CA ILE A 97 -19.86 23.63 3.30
C ILE A 97 -18.39 23.49 2.93
N ARG A 98 -17.57 24.40 3.44
CA ARG A 98 -16.12 24.41 3.24
C ARG A 98 -15.41 24.27 4.59
N PRO A 99 -15.34 23.06 5.15
CA PRO A 99 -14.66 22.85 6.41
C PRO A 99 -13.16 23.08 6.26
N GLN A 100 -12.50 23.29 7.40
CA GLN A 100 -11.05 23.40 7.52
C GLN A 100 -10.42 22.02 7.45
N LYS A 101 -11.02 20.98 8.03
CA LYS A 101 -10.52 19.61 7.97
C LYS A 101 -11.45 18.71 7.17
N ILE A 102 -10.87 17.97 6.22
CA ILE A 102 -11.60 17.07 5.34
C ILE A 102 -10.95 15.70 5.37
N GLY A 103 -11.75 14.67 5.62
CA GLY A 103 -11.34 13.28 5.46
C GLY A 103 -11.73 12.76 4.09
N TYR A 104 -10.76 12.22 3.37
CA TYR A 104 -10.89 11.58 2.05
C TYR A 104 -10.83 10.07 2.24
N PHE A 105 -11.97 9.39 2.22
CA PHE A 105 -12.12 7.99 2.57
C PHE A 105 -12.23 7.10 1.34
N TRP A 106 -11.27 6.20 1.17
CA TRP A 106 -11.24 5.24 0.07
C TRP A 106 -12.16 4.06 0.39
N THR A 107 -13.22 3.89 -0.39
CA THR A 107 -14.44 3.21 0.09
C THR A 107 -15.01 2.22 -0.92
N ALA A 108 -15.19 0.97 -0.49
CA ALA A 108 -15.89 -0.04 -1.28
C ALA A 108 -17.40 0.12 -1.16
N ALA A 109 -18.15 -0.15 -2.23
CA ALA A 109 -19.60 -0.32 -2.16
C ALA A 109 -19.95 -1.53 -1.27
N GLY A 110 -20.99 -1.40 -0.44
CA GLY A 110 -21.40 -2.45 0.50
C GLY A 110 -21.81 -3.75 -0.18
N ASP A 111 -22.45 -3.63 -1.35
CA ASP A 111 -22.94 -4.75 -2.15
C ASP A 111 -21.97 -5.27 -3.22
N ASN A 112 -20.83 -4.62 -3.42
CA ASN A 112 -19.83 -4.92 -4.46
C ASN A 112 -20.35 -4.92 -5.92
N VAL A 113 -21.56 -4.41 -6.17
CA VAL A 113 -22.14 -4.31 -7.52
C VAL A 113 -22.25 -2.86 -8.00
N HIS A 114 -22.36 -1.90 -7.09
CA HIS A 114 -22.22 -0.48 -7.41
C HIS A 114 -20.74 -0.07 -7.52
N SER A 115 -20.50 1.15 -8.02
CA SER A 115 -19.14 1.66 -8.15
C SER A 115 -18.53 1.79 -6.75
N ASP A 116 -17.30 1.31 -6.61
CA ASP A 116 -16.42 1.74 -5.53
C ASP A 116 -16.11 3.24 -5.70
N PHE A 117 -15.78 3.93 -4.61
CA PHE A 117 -15.76 5.39 -4.62
C PHE A 117 -14.82 5.99 -3.58
N LEU A 118 -14.49 7.27 -3.80
CA LEU A 118 -13.94 8.15 -2.77
C LEU A 118 -15.09 8.95 -2.15
N ALA A 119 -15.21 8.94 -0.82
CA ALA A 119 -16.13 9.82 -0.10
C ALA A 119 -15.37 10.84 0.73
N THR A 120 -15.80 12.10 0.70
CA THR A 120 -15.19 13.16 1.50
C THR A 120 -16.15 13.66 2.57
N PHE A 121 -15.67 13.80 3.81
CA PHE A 121 -16.46 14.27 4.94
C PHE A 121 -15.78 15.43 5.67
N SER A 122 -16.58 16.31 6.27
CA SER A 122 -16.06 17.28 7.24
C SER A 122 -15.57 16.58 8.51
N LEU A 123 -14.40 16.99 8.98
CA LEU A 123 -13.80 16.59 10.25
C LEU A 123 -13.71 17.75 11.25
N ASP A 124 -14.28 18.91 10.92
CA ASP A 124 -14.38 20.05 11.85
C ASP A 124 -15.35 19.74 12.99
N ASP A 125 -15.10 20.27 14.19
CA ASP A 125 -15.89 19.96 15.38
C ASP A 125 -17.39 20.33 15.24
N ASP A 126 -17.72 21.40 14.51
CA ASP A 126 -19.09 21.92 14.37
C ASP A 126 -19.89 21.28 13.22
N THR A 127 -19.20 20.68 12.25
CA THR A 127 -19.79 20.06 11.05
C THR A 127 -19.38 18.60 10.87
N PHE A 128 -18.76 18.00 11.90
CA PHE A 128 -18.23 16.65 11.89
C PHE A 128 -19.22 15.63 11.30
N GLY A 129 -18.73 14.79 10.39
CA GLY A 129 -19.54 13.73 9.78
C GLY A 129 -20.49 14.19 8.68
N THR A 130 -20.43 15.46 8.27
CA THR A 130 -21.18 15.93 7.10
C THR A 130 -20.54 15.43 5.80
N LEU A 131 -21.29 14.67 5.00
CA LEU A 131 -20.88 14.24 3.66
C LEU A 131 -20.74 15.45 2.72
N LEU A 132 -19.60 15.57 2.06
CA LEU A 132 -19.31 16.66 1.13
C LEU A 132 -19.46 16.19 -0.32
N ARG A 133 -18.72 15.16 -0.73
CA ARG A 133 -18.65 14.66 -2.11
C ARG A 133 -18.51 13.15 -2.13
N VAL A 134 -18.98 12.56 -3.22
CA VAL A 134 -18.68 11.19 -3.62
C VAL A 134 -18.15 11.22 -5.05
N VAL A 135 -17.04 10.52 -5.28
CA VAL A 135 -16.41 10.36 -6.59
C VAL A 135 -16.40 8.88 -6.94
N GLU A 136 -17.34 8.47 -7.79
CA GLU A 136 -17.37 7.12 -8.36
C GLU A 136 -16.23 6.93 -9.36
N ILE A 137 -15.64 5.74 -9.38
CA ILE A 137 -14.46 5.42 -10.20
C ILE A 137 -14.80 4.53 -11.41
N GLY A 138 -16.05 4.10 -11.54
CA GLY A 138 -16.52 3.26 -12.65
C GLY A 138 -16.08 1.79 -12.56
N LEU A 139 -15.60 1.34 -11.39
CA LEU A 139 -15.25 -0.06 -11.10
C LEU A 139 -16.05 -0.56 -9.90
N SER A 140 -16.43 -1.83 -9.90
CA SER A 140 -17.16 -2.48 -8.80
C SER A 140 -16.41 -3.69 -8.27
N GLY A 141 -16.34 -3.83 -6.95
CA GLY A 141 -15.69 -4.96 -6.30
C GLY A 141 -14.18 -4.98 -6.51
N CYS A 142 -13.56 -3.82 -6.76
CA CYS A 142 -12.11 -3.70 -6.81
C CYS A 142 -11.50 -3.78 -5.40
N SER A 143 -12.32 -3.60 -4.35
CA SER A 143 -11.94 -3.61 -2.94
C SER A 143 -10.89 -2.53 -2.61
N PRO A 144 -11.30 -1.24 -2.58
CA PRO A 144 -10.51 -0.14 -2.03
C PRO A 144 -9.73 -0.54 -0.78
N HIS A 145 -8.42 -0.30 -0.79
CA HIS A 145 -7.51 -0.71 0.27
C HIS A 145 -6.77 0.52 0.82
N HIS A 146 -5.48 0.71 0.53
CA HIS A 146 -4.72 1.87 0.98
C HIS A 146 -4.72 3.01 -0.04
N SER A 147 -4.42 4.21 0.47
CA SER A 147 -4.40 5.43 -0.31
C SER A 147 -3.40 6.45 0.23
N ALA A 148 -3.01 7.37 -0.64
CA ALA A 148 -2.20 8.53 -0.32
C ALA A 148 -2.52 9.69 -1.27
N VAL A 149 -1.93 10.84 -1.00
CA VAL A 149 -1.97 12.00 -1.88
C VAL A 149 -0.55 12.41 -2.25
N SER A 150 -0.38 12.98 -3.44
CA SER A 150 0.89 13.56 -3.87
C SER A 150 1.36 14.64 -2.90
N LEU A 151 2.67 14.88 -2.85
CA LEU A 151 3.26 15.82 -1.90
C LEU A 151 2.81 17.28 -2.11
N ASP A 152 2.21 17.60 -3.25
CA ASP A 152 1.60 18.90 -3.55
C ASP A 152 0.07 18.93 -3.31
N GLY A 153 -0.52 17.82 -2.86
CA GLY A 153 -1.94 17.73 -2.52
C GLY A 153 -2.89 17.64 -3.70
N GLN A 154 -2.38 17.56 -4.94
CA GLN A 154 -3.20 17.71 -6.15
C GLN A 154 -3.70 16.40 -6.74
N VAL A 155 -3.11 15.26 -6.37
CA VAL A 155 -3.51 13.95 -6.89
C VAL A 155 -3.61 12.96 -5.76
N PHE A 156 -4.81 12.44 -5.54
CA PHE A 156 -5.06 11.30 -4.69
C PHE A 156 -4.84 10.01 -5.48
N TRP A 157 -4.14 9.05 -4.89
CA TRP A 157 -4.00 7.69 -5.39
C TRP A 157 -4.68 6.71 -4.43
N GLY A 158 -5.52 5.84 -4.98
CA GLY A 158 -6.18 4.75 -4.26
C GLY A 158 -5.87 3.40 -4.89
N GLY A 159 -5.46 2.44 -4.07
CA GLY A 159 -5.21 1.06 -4.46
C GLY A 159 -6.46 0.19 -4.38
N CYS A 160 -6.70 -0.64 -5.38
CA CYS A 160 -7.73 -1.68 -5.36
C CYS A 160 -7.10 -3.07 -5.12
N LEU A 161 -7.41 -3.70 -3.98
CA LEU A 161 -6.81 -4.97 -3.56
C LEU A 161 -7.19 -6.14 -4.48
N LEU A 162 -8.47 -6.21 -4.87
CA LEU A 162 -9.06 -7.37 -5.53
C LEU A 162 -9.39 -7.14 -7.01
N SER A 163 -8.85 -6.09 -7.65
CA SER A 163 -9.05 -5.84 -9.09
C SER A 163 -8.71 -7.03 -9.98
N LEU A 164 -7.77 -7.87 -9.56
CA LEU A 164 -7.37 -9.07 -10.29
C LEU A 164 -8.55 -10.01 -10.56
N LEU A 165 -9.53 -10.07 -9.65
CA LEU A 165 -10.67 -10.98 -9.74
C LEU A 165 -11.52 -10.68 -10.96
N LYS A 166 -11.54 -9.43 -11.41
CA LYS A 166 -12.26 -8.98 -12.62
C LYS A 166 -11.31 -8.48 -13.70
N THR A 167 -10.01 -8.72 -13.57
CA THR A 167 -8.97 -8.21 -14.48
C THR A 167 -9.03 -6.69 -14.70
N GLN A 168 -9.42 -5.94 -13.68
CA GLN A 168 -9.60 -4.49 -13.73
C GLN A 168 -8.30 -3.73 -13.44
N ASP A 169 -8.35 -2.42 -13.64
CA ASP A 169 -7.29 -1.51 -13.21
C ASP A 169 -7.12 -1.53 -11.69
N THR A 170 -5.89 -1.30 -11.22
CA THR A 170 -5.48 -1.51 -9.83
C THR A 170 -5.14 -0.19 -9.13
N GLY A 171 -4.49 0.75 -9.82
CA GLY A 171 -4.22 2.10 -9.33
C GLY A 171 -5.26 3.09 -9.84
N ILE A 172 -5.83 3.89 -8.94
CA ILE A 172 -6.86 4.90 -9.27
C ILE A 172 -6.33 6.28 -8.91
N TYR A 173 -6.45 7.24 -9.83
CA TYR A 173 -6.01 8.62 -9.63
C TYR A 173 -7.20 9.55 -9.68
N ILE A 174 -7.30 10.40 -8.66
CA ILE A 174 -8.35 11.40 -8.50
C ILE A 174 -7.66 12.76 -8.42
N ASP A 175 -8.10 13.70 -9.24
CA ASP A 175 -7.70 15.10 -9.19
C ASP A 175 -8.30 15.74 -7.94
N THR A 176 -7.44 16.22 -7.06
CA THR A 176 -7.76 16.92 -5.80
C THR A 176 -7.29 18.37 -5.80
N SER A 177 -6.95 18.93 -6.97
CA SER A 177 -6.55 20.34 -7.10
C SER A 177 -7.62 21.32 -6.59
N ASP A 178 -8.90 20.95 -6.72
CA ASP A 178 -10.00 21.52 -5.93
C ASP A 178 -10.34 20.58 -4.76
N VAL A 179 -9.80 20.89 -3.58
CA VAL A 179 -9.97 20.12 -2.34
C VAL A 179 -11.42 20.02 -1.85
N TYR A 180 -12.35 20.77 -2.44
CA TYR A 180 -13.79 20.65 -2.11
C TYR A 180 -14.58 19.95 -3.21
N ASN A 181 -13.99 19.71 -4.39
CA ASN A 181 -14.65 19.08 -5.52
C ASN A 181 -13.70 18.14 -6.27
N PRO A 182 -13.22 17.06 -5.63
CA PRO A 182 -12.36 16.08 -6.27
C PRO A 182 -13.04 15.41 -7.46
N ARG A 183 -12.26 14.96 -8.43
CA ARG A 183 -12.76 14.35 -9.68
C ARG A 183 -11.94 13.14 -10.07
N TYR A 184 -12.60 12.07 -10.49
CA TYR A 184 -11.90 10.95 -11.11
C TYR A 184 -11.10 11.45 -12.31
N TRP A 185 -9.83 11.05 -12.37
CA TRP A 185 -8.93 11.46 -13.45
C TRP A 185 -8.59 10.30 -14.37
N LYS A 186 -7.94 9.25 -13.83
CA LYS A 186 -7.51 8.08 -14.60
C LYS A 186 -7.33 6.86 -13.70
N SER A 187 -7.10 5.71 -14.33
CA SER A 187 -6.66 4.49 -13.66
C SER A 187 -5.59 3.78 -14.49
N ASP A 188 -4.78 2.95 -13.83
CA ASP A 188 -3.74 2.17 -14.47
C ASP A 188 -3.63 0.76 -13.88
N ARG A 189 -2.82 -0.07 -14.55
CA ARG A 189 -2.48 -1.42 -14.09
C ARG A 189 -1.07 -1.76 -14.51
N ALA A 190 -0.27 -2.23 -13.57
CA ALA A 190 1.09 -2.67 -13.85
C ALA A 190 1.12 -3.92 -14.74
N THR A 191 2.23 -4.15 -15.46
CA THR A 191 2.37 -5.29 -16.39
C THR A 191 2.80 -6.60 -15.74
N SER A 192 3.34 -6.58 -14.52
CA SER A 192 3.89 -7.79 -13.88
C SER A 192 3.34 -8.06 -12.47
N ALA A 193 2.59 -7.13 -11.88
CA ALA A 193 2.08 -7.23 -10.52
C ALA A 193 0.69 -6.63 -10.37
N SER A 194 0.02 -7.00 -9.28
CA SER A 194 -1.33 -6.57 -8.91
C SER A 194 -1.44 -6.56 -7.38
N ILE A 195 -2.65 -6.29 -6.87
CA ILE A 195 -3.00 -6.36 -5.45
C ILE A 195 -2.35 -5.21 -4.71
N ALA A 196 -2.92 -4.02 -4.91
CA ALA A 196 -2.42 -2.81 -4.30
C ALA A 196 -2.54 -2.86 -2.79
N ASP A 197 -1.48 -2.41 -2.15
CA ASP A 197 -1.43 -2.16 -0.72
C ASP A 197 -0.82 -0.77 -0.48
N GLU A 198 0.22 -0.63 0.35
CA GLU A 198 0.79 0.66 0.74
C GLU A 198 1.35 1.54 -0.39
N VAL A 199 1.36 2.85 -0.12
CA VAL A 199 1.79 3.90 -1.04
C VAL A 199 2.51 5.03 -0.31
N VAL A 200 3.54 5.59 -0.94
CA VAL A 200 4.32 6.74 -0.47
C VAL A 200 4.51 7.73 -1.63
N ALA A 201 4.16 9.00 -1.41
CA ALA A 201 4.40 10.07 -2.38
C ALA A 201 5.88 10.44 -2.48
N LYS A 202 6.34 10.78 -3.68
CA LYS A 202 7.75 11.09 -3.94
C LYS A 202 8.04 12.61 -3.92
N PRO A 203 9.21 13.05 -3.40
CA PRO A 203 9.68 14.44 -3.49
C PRO A 203 9.66 15.05 -4.90
N GLY A 204 9.88 14.25 -5.93
CA GLY A 204 9.88 14.69 -7.33
C GLY A 204 8.53 14.63 -8.05
N GLY A 205 7.44 14.29 -7.35
CA GLY A 205 6.15 13.95 -7.97
C GLY A 205 6.01 12.45 -8.26
N GLY A 206 4.76 11.98 -8.39
CA GLY A 206 4.43 10.57 -8.47
C GLY A 206 4.53 9.82 -7.13
N PHE A 207 4.57 8.50 -7.19
CA PHE A 207 4.44 7.60 -6.06
C PHE A 207 5.40 6.41 -6.16
N PHE A 208 5.72 5.85 -4.98
CA PHE A 208 6.06 4.44 -4.83
C PHE A 208 4.87 3.72 -4.19
N PHE A 209 4.57 2.51 -4.62
CA PHE A 209 3.56 1.67 -3.97
C PHE A 209 3.89 0.19 -4.08
N THR A 210 3.32 -0.61 -3.18
CA THR A 210 3.51 -2.05 -3.14
C THR A 210 2.34 -2.75 -3.79
N TYR A 211 2.66 -3.65 -4.72
CA TYR A 211 1.75 -4.63 -5.27
C TYR A 211 2.16 -5.98 -4.71
N MET A 212 1.28 -6.56 -3.88
CA MET A 212 1.63 -7.68 -3.02
C MET A 212 2.07 -8.90 -3.80
N ASP A 213 1.61 -9.13 -5.03
CA ASP A 213 1.98 -10.32 -5.79
C ASP A 213 1.89 -10.06 -7.31
N SER A 214 2.23 -11.08 -8.10
CA SER A 214 2.13 -11.03 -9.56
C SER A 214 0.70 -10.79 -10.04
N LEU A 215 0.53 -10.59 -11.35
CA LEU A 215 -0.80 -10.50 -11.99
C LEU A 215 -1.73 -11.69 -11.67
N LEU A 216 -1.19 -12.85 -11.32
CA LEU A 216 -1.95 -14.06 -10.99
C LEU A 216 -2.21 -14.21 -9.48
N GLY A 217 -1.79 -13.22 -8.67
CA GLY A 217 -1.90 -13.25 -7.22
C GLY A 217 -0.92 -14.21 -6.52
N THR A 218 0.14 -14.62 -7.23
CA THR A 218 1.25 -15.42 -6.68
C THR A 218 2.52 -14.61 -6.54
N SER A 219 3.37 -14.94 -5.57
CA SER A 219 4.71 -14.36 -5.42
C SER A 219 5.56 -14.56 -6.67
N PRO A 220 6.42 -13.58 -7.04
CA PRO A 220 6.72 -12.35 -6.31
C PRO A 220 5.82 -11.17 -6.69
N GLY A 221 5.55 -10.30 -5.72
CA GLY A 221 5.01 -8.95 -5.91
C GLY A 221 6.06 -7.94 -6.35
N ARG A 222 5.72 -6.64 -6.31
CA ARG A 222 6.58 -5.56 -6.78
C ARG A 222 6.49 -4.31 -5.90
N LEU A 223 7.61 -3.61 -5.79
CA LEU A 223 7.66 -2.18 -5.52
C LEU A 223 7.54 -1.44 -6.86
N VAL A 224 6.45 -0.72 -7.05
CA VAL A 224 6.13 -0.01 -8.28
C VAL A 224 6.47 1.46 -8.13
N GLU A 225 7.02 2.07 -9.17
CA GLU A 225 7.37 3.49 -9.21
C GLU A 225 6.65 4.18 -10.37
N THR A 226 6.10 5.37 -10.13
CA THR A 226 5.49 6.22 -11.17
C THR A 226 6.30 7.48 -11.46
N SER A 227 6.14 8.05 -12.66
CA SER A 227 6.70 9.35 -13.03
C SER A 227 5.95 10.51 -12.33
N PRO A 228 6.44 11.75 -12.43
CA PRO A 228 5.70 12.95 -11.99
C PRO A 228 4.36 13.14 -12.70
N GLU A 229 4.20 12.59 -13.91
CA GLU A 229 2.95 12.54 -14.67
C GLU A 229 2.07 11.33 -14.30
N TYR A 230 2.46 10.61 -13.25
CA TYR A 230 1.75 9.46 -12.69
C TYR A 230 1.61 8.30 -13.68
N GLU A 231 2.62 8.08 -14.52
CA GLU A 231 2.73 6.90 -15.38
C GLU A 231 3.61 5.85 -14.68
N ILE A 232 3.26 4.57 -14.75
CA ILE A 232 4.12 3.51 -14.20
C ILE A 232 5.40 3.44 -15.02
N ILE A 233 6.55 3.66 -14.38
CA ILE A 233 7.85 3.68 -15.06
C ILE A 233 8.72 2.48 -14.71
N HIS A 234 8.55 1.86 -13.54
CA HIS A 234 9.31 0.67 -13.13
C HIS A 234 8.54 -0.20 -12.13
N GLN A 235 8.94 -1.48 -12.08
CA GLN A 235 8.41 -2.50 -11.16
C GLN A 235 9.60 -3.34 -10.64
N TRP A 236 9.95 -3.19 -9.36
CA TRP A 236 11.10 -3.82 -8.71
C TRP A 236 10.71 -5.00 -7.81
N PRO A 237 11.54 -6.04 -7.68
CA PRO A 237 12.77 -6.26 -8.45
C PRO A 237 12.46 -6.53 -9.93
N GLU A 238 13.38 -6.10 -10.80
CA GLU A 238 13.31 -6.44 -12.21
C GLU A 238 13.62 -7.94 -12.39
N ASP A 239 12.73 -8.66 -13.06
CA ASP A 239 12.96 -10.04 -13.44
C ASP A 239 13.53 -10.07 -14.86
N LEU A 240 14.87 -9.99 -14.98
CA LEU A 240 15.51 -9.95 -16.30
C LEU A 240 15.57 -11.33 -16.98
N ASP A 241 15.45 -12.45 -16.25
CA ASP A 241 15.74 -13.80 -16.80
C ASP A 241 14.83 -14.95 -16.28
N GLY A 242 13.73 -14.67 -15.58
CA GLY A 242 12.77 -15.71 -15.14
C GLY A 242 13.31 -16.67 -14.07
N THR A 243 14.47 -16.38 -13.49
CA THR A 243 15.01 -17.13 -12.35
C THR A 243 14.52 -16.51 -11.05
N LEU A 244 13.34 -16.95 -10.59
CA LEU A 244 12.74 -16.67 -9.28
C LEU A 244 13.59 -17.11 -8.05
N ASN A 245 14.89 -17.34 -8.24
CA ASN A 245 15.85 -17.71 -7.21
C ASN A 245 16.66 -16.50 -6.69
N ILE A 246 16.50 -15.30 -7.28
CA ILE A 246 17.22 -14.08 -6.84
C ILE A 246 16.81 -13.67 -5.42
N LEU A 247 15.54 -13.88 -5.06
CA LEU A 247 15.00 -13.43 -3.77
C LEU A 247 15.27 -14.42 -2.63
N GLY A 248 15.51 -15.71 -2.94
CA GLY A 248 15.72 -16.79 -1.96
C GLY A 248 14.53 -17.09 -1.03
N GLN A 249 13.53 -16.21 -0.95
CA GLN A 249 12.37 -16.25 -0.07
C GLN A 249 11.17 -15.55 -0.75
N GLN A 250 9.96 -15.81 -0.25
CA GLN A 250 8.72 -15.15 -0.70
C GLN A 250 8.90 -13.62 -0.67
N PHE A 251 8.51 -12.94 -1.74
CA PHE A 251 8.42 -11.48 -1.77
C PHE A 251 6.99 -11.08 -2.05
N SER A 252 6.28 -10.70 -1.00
CA SER A 252 4.89 -10.27 -1.07
C SER A 252 4.74 -8.93 -0.36
N PRO A 253 5.30 -7.85 -0.95
CA PRO A 253 5.44 -6.57 -0.27
C PRO A 253 4.07 -5.99 0.09
N HIS A 254 3.88 -5.67 1.36
CA HIS A 254 2.66 -5.10 1.94
C HIS A 254 3.01 -3.71 2.47
N GLY A 255 3.49 -3.62 3.72
CA GLY A 255 4.02 -2.40 4.33
C GLY A 255 5.10 -1.71 3.48
N LEU A 256 5.07 -0.38 3.42
CA LEU A 256 6.06 0.46 2.76
C LEU A 256 6.42 1.66 3.63
N SER A 257 7.71 1.93 3.77
CA SER A 257 8.24 3.17 4.34
C SER A 257 9.50 3.60 3.63
N ILE A 258 9.65 4.89 3.38
CA ILE A 258 10.80 5.48 2.68
C ILE A 258 11.37 6.61 3.51
N ASP A 259 12.66 6.56 3.79
CA ASP A 259 13.43 7.67 4.33
C ASP A 259 14.26 8.27 3.18
N PHE A 260 13.72 9.32 2.56
CA PHE A 260 14.32 9.98 1.40
C PHE A 260 15.65 10.65 1.74
N ASP A 261 15.81 11.18 2.96
CA ASP A 261 17.02 11.86 3.41
C ASP A 261 18.17 10.86 3.59
N ARG A 262 17.84 9.66 4.05
CA ARG A 262 18.79 8.56 4.26
C ARG A 262 18.96 7.65 3.05
N GLY A 263 18.13 7.81 2.04
CA GLY A 263 18.17 6.97 0.84
C GLY A 263 17.79 5.51 1.09
N LEU A 264 16.82 5.25 1.98
CA LEU A 264 16.40 3.90 2.34
C LEU A 264 14.94 3.65 2.01
N ILE A 265 14.64 2.42 1.59
CA ILE A 265 13.28 1.87 1.53
C ILE A 265 13.20 0.64 2.44
N LEU A 266 12.10 0.52 3.17
CA LEU A 266 11.70 -0.71 3.83
C LEU A 266 10.37 -1.18 3.24
N THR A 267 10.32 -2.45 2.83
CA THR A 267 9.06 -3.14 2.54
C THR A 267 8.90 -4.35 3.45
N SER A 268 7.71 -4.62 3.95
CA SER A 268 7.43 -5.84 4.72
C SER A 268 6.74 -6.89 3.85
N ASP A 269 6.93 -8.19 4.13
CA ASP A 269 6.23 -9.26 3.42
C ASP A 269 5.13 -9.88 4.29
N PHE A 270 3.91 -9.93 3.75
CA PHE A 270 2.73 -10.36 4.50
C PHE A 270 2.28 -11.78 4.15
N VAL A 271 1.47 -11.92 3.10
CA VAL A 271 0.91 -13.20 2.64
C VAL A 271 0.88 -13.23 1.12
N VAL A 272 0.88 -14.44 0.55
CA VAL A 272 0.56 -14.64 -0.88
C VAL A 272 -0.96 -14.53 -1.04
N PRO A 273 -1.53 -13.47 -1.64
CA PRO A 273 -2.96 -13.21 -1.60
C PRO A 273 -3.81 -14.31 -2.24
N LEU A 274 -3.33 -14.99 -3.29
CA LEU A 274 -4.08 -16.10 -3.87
C LEU A 274 -4.39 -17.20 -2.84
N THR A 275 -3.52 -17.36 -1.82
CA THR A 275 -3.71 -18.36 -0.76
C THR A 275 -4.75 -17.97 0.29
N VAL A 276 -5.28 -16.74 0.26
CA VAL A 276 -6.45 -16.35 1.08
C VAL A 276 -7.77 -16.68 0.38
N LEU A 277 -7.72 -17.07 -0.90
CA LEU A 277 -8.88 -17.40 -1.72
C LEU A 277 -9.10 -18.91 -1.78
N LYS A 278 -10.37 -19.32 -1.85
CA LYS A 278 -10.77 -20.68 -2.14
C LYS A 278 -10.72 -20.92 -3.66
N PRO A 279 -10.43 -22.14 -4.12
CA PRO A 279 -10.09 -23.32 -3.32
C PRO A 279 -8.62 -23.37 -2.87
N VAL A 280 -7.77 -22.43 -3.31
CA VAL A 280 -6.31 -22.50 -3.09
C VAL A 280 -5.96 -22.67 -1.63
N SER A 281 -6.54 -21.84 -0.75
CA SER A 281 -6.36 -21.92 0.70
C SER A 281 -6.64 -23.31 1.28
N THR A 282 -7.60 -24.05 0.70
CA THR A 282 -7.95 -25.41 1.13
C THR A 282 -7.04 -26.47 0.51
N THR A 283 -6.52 -26.22 -0.70
CA THR A 283 -5.63 -27.16 -1.40
C THR A 283 -4.24 -27.20 -0.78
N ILE A 284 -3.75 -26.06 -0.27
CA ILE A 284 -2.42 -25.96 0.35
C ILE A 284 -2.45 -26.03 1.89
N ASP A 285 -3.62 -26.31 2.48
CA ASP A 285 -3.84 -26.38 3.93
C ASP A 285 -3.48 -25.10 4.69
N GLY A 286 -3.94 -23.95 4.17
CA GLY A 286 -3.86 -22.66 4.86
C GLY A 286 -3.47 -21.48 3.97
N VAL A 287 -3.07 -20.41 4.64
CA VAL A 287 -2.57 -19.17 4.04
C VAL A 287 -1.05 -19.17 4.10
N GLN A 288 -0.40 -18.93 2.95
CA GLN A 288 1.04 -18.81 2.88
C GLN A 288 1.47 -17.42 3.37
N ARG A 289 2.22 -17.40 4.48
CA ARG A 289 2.67 -16.19 5.18
C ARG A 289 4.18 -16.03 5.05
N ALA A 290 4.63 -14.79 5.08
CA ALA A 290 6.04 -14.44 5.17
C ALA A 290 6.41 -13.87 6.55
N SER A 291 7.69 -13.93 6.88
CA SER A 291 8.24 -13.48 8.17
C SER A 291 9.36 -12.46 7.97
N THR A 292 9.34 -11.73 6.85
CA THR A 292 10.51 -11.00 6.38
C THR A 292 10.21 -9.54 6.03
N LEU A 293 11.26 -8.72 6.05
CA LEU A 293 11.30 -7.39 5.45
C LEU A 293 12.40 -7.33 4.39
N ARG A 294 12.31 -6.37 3.47
CA ARG A 294 13.40 -6.01 2.55
C ARG A 294 13.87 -4.59 2.89
N LEU A 295 15.16 -4.47 3.12
CA LEU A 295 15.87 -3.21 3.20
C LEU A 295 16.47 -2.94 1.82
N TRP A 296 16.17 -1.77 1.26
CA TRP A 296 16.64 -1.36 -0.05
C TRP A 296 17.48 -0.09 0.02
N ASP A 297 18.39 0.02 -0.92
CA ASP A 297 18.96 1.30 -1.31
C ASP A 297 17.98 2.03 -2.25
N LEU A 298 17.58 3.26 -1.90
CA LEU A 298 16.63 4.06 -2.66
C LEU A 298 17.20 4.52 -4.00
N ALA A 299 18.49 4.82 -4.09
CA ALA A 299 19.09 5.37 -5.30
C ALA A 299 19.15 4.32 -6.40
N THR A 300 19.55 3.10 -6.06
CA THR A 300 19.69 1.99 -7.01
C THR A 300 18.45 1.10 -7.10
N ARG A 301 17.50 1.22 -6.15
CA ARG A 301 16.34 0.32 -6.00
C ARG A 301 16.75 -1.13 -5.84
N THR A 302 17.89 -1.38 -5.19
CA THR A 302 18.39 -2.74 -4.94
C THR A 302 18.11 -3.16 -3.50
N ILE A 303 17.63 -4.38 -3.32
CA ILE A 303 17.55 -5.02 -2.00
C ILE A 303 18.98 -5.23 -1.47
N ILE A 304 19.31 -4.59 -0.36
CA ILE A 304 20.60 -4.73 0.32
C ILE A 304 20.53 -5.77 1.45
N ASN A 305 19.35 -5.98 2.04
CA ASN A 305 19.13 -7.07 2.98
C ASN A 305 17.68 -7.59 2.93
N THR A 306 17.53 -8.88 3.20
CA THR A 306 16.30 -9.52 3.65
C THR A 306 16.41 -9.78 5.15
N ILE A 307 15.59 -9.08 5.94
CA ILE A 307 15.60 -9.14 7.41
C ILE A 307 14.53 -10.14 7.84
N ASN A 308 14.89 -11.14 8.65
CA ASN A 308 13.94 -12.13 9.16
C ASN A 308 13.46 -11.75 10.56
N ILE A 309 12.14 -11.84 10.77
CA ILE A 309 11.48 -11.72 12.06
C ILE A 309 11.15 -13.12 12.54
N LEU A 310 11.68 -13.48 13.71
CA LEU A 310 11.46 -14.81 14.28
C LEU A 310 9.97 -15.02 14.57
N ASP A 311 9.44 -16.17 14.11
CA ASP A 311 8.04 -16.57 14.28
C ASP A 311 7.01 -15.56 13.74
N GLY A 312 7.41 -14.70 12.79
CA GLY A 312 6.51 -13.76 12.13
C GLY A 312 5.41 -14.47 11.35
N GLY A 313 4.14 -14.24 11.70
CA GLY A 313 2.97 -14.81 11.02
C GLY A 313 2.49 -14.02 9.80
N GLY A 314 3.36 -13.19 9.22
CA GLY A 314 3.02 -12.11 8.30
C GLY A 314 3.51 -10.78 8.86
N ILE A 315 4.41 -10.10 8.15
CA ILE A 315 4.86 -8.76 8.53
C ILE A 315 4.04 -7.75 7.75
N GLN A 316 3.07 -7.14 8.42
CA GLN A 316 2.04 -6.39 7.72
C GLN A 316 2.47 -4.95 7.44
N ASP A 317 3.01 -4.26 8.44
CA ASP A 317 3.35 -2.85 8.30
C ASP A 317 4.80 -2.58 8.76
N VAL A 318 5.38 -1.51 8.22
CA VAL A 318 6.68 -0.97 8.61
C VAL A 318 6.67 0.54 8.46
N LYS A 319 7.18 1.26 9.46
CA LYS A 319 7.24 2.73 9.49
C LYS A 319 8.54 3.22 10.11
N PHE A 320 9.31 4.04 9.40
CA PHE A 320 10.45 4.76 9.97
C PHE A 320 9.98 5.68 11.11
N ILE A 321 10.77 5.76 12.18
CA ILE A 321 10.51 6.64 13.33
C ILE A 321 11.03 8.04 12.98
N PRO A 322 10.15 9.06 12.83
CA PRO A 322 10.58 10.40 12.47
C PRO A 322 11.62 10.97 13.44
N GLY A 323 12.69 11.56 12.90
CA GLY A 323 13.75 12.19 13.70
C GLY A 323 14.67 11.22 14.46
N ASN A 324 14.51 9.90 14.29
CA ASN A 324 15.40 8.95 14.94
C ASN A 324 16.83 9.03 14.38
N PRO A 325 17.87 9.16 15.23
CA PRO A 325 19.25 9.37 14.78
C PRO A 325 19.85 8.16 14.04
N GLU A 326 19.39 6.94 14.34
CA GLU A 326 19.82 5.71 13.67
C GLU A 326 18.93 5.34 12.46
N GLY A 327 17.91 6.14 12.15
CA GLY A 327 16.93 5.81 11.11
C GLY A 327 16.13 4.55 11.47
N ALA A 328 15.89 4.30 12.76
CA ALA A 328 15.16 3.12 13.19
C ALA A 328 13.71 3.12 12.67
N ALA A 329 13.16 1.93 12.43
CA ALA A 329 11.78 1.73 12.02
C ALA A 329 11.08 0.74 12.97
N LEU A 330 9.76 0.83 13.06
CA LEU A 330 8.93 -0.19 13.72
C LEU A 330 8.23 -1.02 12.65
N CYS A 331 8.14 -2.33 12.85
CA CYS A 331 7.33 -3.21 12.02
C CYS A 331 6.42 -4.11 12.86
N THR A 332 5.30 -4.53 12.27
CA THR A 332 4.26 -5.31 12.95
C THR A 332 4.28 -6.76 12.48
N ALA A 333 4.33 -7.69 13.43
CA ALA A 333 4.22 -9.13 13.16
C ALA A 333 2.85 -9.63 13.62
N VAL A 334 2.00 -10.00 12.65
CA VAL A 334 0.67 -10.56 12.92
C VAL A 334 0.78 -12.01 13.39
N HIS A 335 -0.27 -12.56 14.01
CA HIS A 335 -0.30 -13.79 14.83
C HIS A 335 0.39 -13.66 16.19
N PRO A 336 1.73 -13.59 16.36
CA PRO A 336 2.33 -13.26 17.64
C PRO A 336 1.82 -11.98 18.33
N GLY A 337 1.29 -11.00 17.59
CA GLY A 337 0.86 -9.72 18.18
C GLY A 337 2.05 -8.92 18.70
N GLN A 338 3.11 -8.84 17.88
CA GLN A 338 4.39 -8.23 18.26
C GLN A 338 4.70 -7.01 17.41
N VAL A 339 5.46 -6.10 18.00
CA VAL A 339 6.14 -5.00 17.31
C VAL A 339 7.64 -5.22 17.44
N TRP A 340 8.34 -5.08 16.33
CA TRP A 340 9.79 -5.20 16.25
C TRP A 340 10.40 -3.86 15.84
N ILE A 341 11.60 -3.60 16.32
CA ILE A 341 12.38 -2.43 15.91
C ILE A 341 13.47 -2.88 14.95
N ILE A 342 13.61 -2.13 13.86
CA ILE A 342 14.58 -2.36 12.81
C ILE A 342 15.60 -1.23 12.83
N TYR A 343 16.88 -1.58 12.92
CA TYR A 343 18.00 -0.65 12.82
C TYR A 343 18.73 -0.86 11.49
N PRO A 344 18.45 -0.06 10.45
CA PRO A 344 18.88 -0.34 9.08
C PRO A 344 20.40 -0.34 8.91
N TYR A 345 21.13 0.44 9.72
CA TYR A 345 22.59 0.57 9.61
C TYR A 345 23.38 -0.34 10.56
N ARG A 346 22.72 -0.95 11.56
CA ARG A 346 23.41 -1.88 12.45
C ARG A 346 23.71 -3.15 11.67
N LEU A 347 24.91 -3.68 11.87
CA LEU A 347 25.35 -4.92 11.23
C LEU A 347 25.03 -6.11 12.15
N ASP A 348 24.52 -7.19 11.56
CA ASP A 348 24.37 -8.47 12.26
C ASP A 348 25.73 -9.17 12.47
N GLU A 349 25.70 -10.36 13.07
CA GLU A 349 26.89 -11.18 13.34
C GLU A 349 27.65 -11.61 12.07
N TYR A 350 27.02 -11.52 10.90
CA TYR A 350 27.60 -11.82 9.58
C TYR A 350 28.02 -10.57 8.80
N GLY A 351 27.88 -9.37 9.39
CA GLY A 351 28.22 -8.10 8.77
C GLY A 351 27.16 -7.56 7.81
N LYS A 352 25.92 -8.06 7.85
CA LYS A 352 24.81 -7.61 6.99
C LYS A 352 23.99 -6.50 7.68
N PRO A 353 23.63 -5.41 6.98
CA PRO A 353 22.91 -4.28 7.57
C PRO A 353 21.43 -4.59 7.81
N GLY A 354 20.83 -4.13 8.91
CA GLY A 354 19.40 -4.27 9.18
C GLY A 354 19.11 -5.25 10.32
N VAL A 355 19.54 -4.90 11.53
CA VAL A 355 19.28 -5.69 12.74
C VAL A 355 17.83 -5.48 13.19
N ALA A 356 17.14 -6.58 13.51
CA ALA A 356 15.80 -6.59 14.08
C ALA A 356 15.83 -7.07 15.54
N GLU A 357 15.10 -6.36 16.41
CA GLU A 357 14.97 -6.70 17.83
C GLU A 357 13.49 -6.66 18.23
N LEU A 358 13.04 -7.57 19.09
CA LEU A 358 11.69 -7.51 19.64
C LEU A 358 11.56 -6.21 20.45
N PHE A 359 10.62 -5.36 20.04
CA PHE A 359 10.42 -4.05 20.66
C PHE A 359 9.33 -4.10 21.72
N TYR A 360 8.19 -4.71 21.38
CA TYR A 360 7.06 -4.83 22.29
C TYR A 360 6.22 -6.07 21.98
N GLN A 361 5.70 -6.72 23.01
CA GLN A 361 4.78 -7.85 22.91
C GLN A 361 3.42 -7.44 23.48
N PHE A 362 2.39 -7.48 22.64
CA PHE A 362 1.01 -7.27 23.08
C PHE A 362 0.32 -8.61 23.41
N GLU A 363 -0.81 -8.54 24.11
CA GLU A 363 -1.60 -9.70 24.52
C GLU A 363 -2.52 -10.21 23.38
N TYR A 364 -2.66 -9.45 22.30
CA TYR A 364 -3.55 -9.72 21.16
C TYR A 364 -2.98 -10.76 20.18
N ARG A 365 -2.81 -11.99 20.67
CA ARG A 365 -2.37 -13.12 19.84
C ARG A 365 -3.43 -13.53 18.82
N ASP A 366 -2.96 -14.17 17.76
CA ASP A 366 -3.75 -14.63 16.61
C ASP A 366 -4.55 -13.49 15.94
N THR A 367 -4.06 -12.25 16.10
CA THR A 367 -4.58 -11.13 15.34
C THR A 367 -4.31 -11.35 13.86
N VAL A 368 -5.34 -11.17 13.04
CA VAL A 368 -5.23 -11.34 11.59
C VAL A 368 -4.58 -10.15 10.89
N ALA A 369 -4.60 -8.99 11.55
CA ALA A 369 -3.97 -7.78 11.06
C ALA A 369 -3.52 -6.84 12.20
N VAL A 370 -2.39 -6.16 11.98
CA VAL A 370 -1.83 -5.08 12.80
C VAL A 370 -1.26 -4.00 11.89
N PHE A 371 -1.85 -2.81 11.92
CA PHE A 371 -1.36 -1.64 11.19
C PHE A 371 -0.83 -0.59 12.16
N SER A 372 0.00 0.35 11.69
CA SER A 372 0.64 1.33 12.57
C SER A 372 0.72 2.75 11.99
N THR A 373 0.83 3.73 12.89
CA THR A 373 1.29 5.09 12.55
C THR A 373 2.14 5.65 13.69
N ILE A 374 3.02 6.59 13.36
CA ILE A 374 3.92 7.24 14.31
C ILE A 374 3.73 8.75 14.22
N SER A 375 3.70 9.41 15.37
CA SER A 375 3.65 10.88 15.46
C SER A 375 4.85 11.55 14.79
N LYS A 376 4.64 12.75 14.25
CA LYS A 376 5.63 13.52 13.49
C LYS A 376 6.92 13.83 14.26
N ASN A 377 6.85 13.86 15.59
CA ASN A 377 8.00 14.06 16.47
C ASN A 377 8.66 12.73 16.92
N GLY A 378 8.20 11.59 16.41
CA GLY A 378 8.74 10.26 16.72
C GLY A 378 8.45 9.78 18.14
N ARG A 379 7.55 10.44 18.89
CA ARG A 379 7.33 10.17 20.31
C ARG A 379 6.29 9.10 20.58
N PHE A 380 5.16 9.15 19.88
CA PHE A 380 4.05 8.21 20.05
C PHE A 380 3.91 7.30 18.84
N ALA A 381 3.62 6.03 19.10
CA ALA A 381 3.25 5.04 18.11
C ALA A 381 1.89 4.44 18.45
N TYR A 382 1.04 4.28 17.44
CA TYR A 382 -0.30 3.75 17.56
C TYR A 382 -0.45 2.51 16.69
N PHE A 383 -1.21 1.53 17.18
CA PHE A 383 -1.38 0.24 16.52
C PHE A 383 -2.84 -0.21 16.57
N THR A 384 -3.36 -0.73 15.48
CA THR A 384 -4.65 -1.42 15.46
C THR A 384 -4.44 -2.92 15.59
N PHE A 385 -5.34 -3.61 16.28
CA PHE A 385 -5.39 -5.06 16.35
C PHE A 385 -6.77 -5.52 15.90
N THR A 386 -6.88 -5.94 14.63
CA THR A 386 -8.18 -6.11 13.96
C THR A 386 -9.11 -7.09 14.68
N THR A 387 -8.68 -8.31 14.95
CA THR A 387 -9.51 -9.28 15.70
C THR A 387 -9.39 -9.12 17.21
N GLY A 388 -8.43 -8.31 17.68
CA GLY A 388 -8.34 -7.89 19.08
C GLY A 388 -9.36 -6.80 19.44
N ASN A 389 -9.98 -6.14 18.45
CA ASN A 389 -10.88 -4.99 18.63
C ASN A 389 -10.25 -3.91 19.54
N HIS A 390 -8.97 -3.61 19.28
CA HIS A 390 -8.21 -2.70 20.14
C HIS A 390 -7.30 -1.80 19.33
N ILE A 391 -7.16 -0.57 19.79
CA ILE A 391 -6.20 0.42 19.32
C ILE A 391 -5.26 0.70 20.50
N ALA A 392 -4.01 0.29 20.35
CA ALA A 392 -2.97 0.45 21.36
C ALA A 392 -2.15 1.72 21.11
N ALA A 393 -1.58 2.27 22.18
CA ALA A 393 -0.74 3.46 22.13
C ALA A 393 0.53 3.25 22.98
N LEU A 394 1.69 3.56 22.41
CA LEU A 394 2.98 3.54 23.10
C LEU A 394 3.64 4.93 23.06
N ASP A 395 4.20 5.38 24.18
CA ASP A 395 5.27 6.38 24.20
C ASP A 395 6.60 5.65 23.94
N ILE A 396 7.22 5.98 22.82
CA ILE A 396 8.44 5.37 22.29
C ILE A 396 9.65 6.34 22.37
N THR A 397 9.57 7.37 23.21
CA THR A 397 10.70 8.32 23.42
C THR A 397 11.98 7.60 23.83
N ASP A 398 11.88 6.59 24.70
CA ASP A 398 12.98 5.67 25.01
C ASP A 398 12.72 4.32 24.37
N LEU A 399 13.40 4.05 23.26
CA LEU A 399 13.25 2.80 22.51
C LEU A 399 13.68 1.55 23.29
N ARG A 400 14.40 1.71 24.41
CA ARG A 400 14.74 0.57 25.28
C ARG A 400 13.63 0.25 26.29
N ASN A 401 12.74 1.20 26.57
CA ASN A 401 11.71 1.09 27.58
C ASN A 401 10.41 1.77 27.10
N PRO A 402 9.76 1.26 26.02
CA PRO A 402 8.49 1.81 25.57
C PRO A 402 7.42 1.73 26.66
N ILE A 403 6.63 2.79 26.81
CA ILE A 403 5.58 2.90 27.83
C ILE A 403 4.23 2.76 27.16
N ARG A 404 3.42 1.80 27.61
CA ARG A 404 2.05 1.64 27.15
C ARG A 404 1.12 2.69 27.77
N LEU A 405 0.28 3.30 26.93
CA LEU A 405 -0.60 4.42 27.28
C LEU A 405 -2.08 4.06 27.32
N ASP A 406 -2.48 2.93 26.74
CA ASP A 406 -3.83 2.38 26.78
C ASP A 406 -3.97 1.26 27.84
N ASN A 407 -5.21 0.95 28.23
CA ASN A 407 -5.51 -0.20 29.07
C ASN A 407 -5.83 -1.44 28.19
N PRO A 408 -5.05 -2.54 28.24
CA PRO A 408 -5.29 -3.72 27.42
C PRO A 408 -6.65 -4.39 27.61
N TYR A 409 -7.27 -4.19 28.77
CA TYR A 409 -8.49 -4.85 29.18
C TYR A 409 -9.72 -3.94 29.05
N GLU A 410 -9.54 -2.71 28.56
CA GLU A 410 -10.65 -1.83 28.23
C GLU A 410 -11.36 -2.33 26.98
N ILE A 411 -12.69 -2.39 27.04
CA ILE A 411 -13.51 -2.62 25.85
C ILE A 411 -13.63 -1.29 25.12
N GLN A 412 -12.90 -1.13 24.03
CA GLN A 412 -12.97 0.03 23.18
C GLN A 412 -14.22 -0.02 22.28
N PRO A 413 -14.79 1.13 21.88
CA PRO A 413 -15.94 1.19 20.99
C PRO A 413 -15.54 0.97 19.52
N VAL A 414 -14.93 -0.18 19.22
CA VAL A 414 -14.42 -0.52 17.88
C VAL A 414 -14.67 -1.99 17.56
N VAL A 415 -14.95 -2.29 16.28
CA VAL A 415 -15.03 -3.66 15.77
C VAL A 415 -14.21 -3.75 14.49
N GLY A 416 -13.13 -4.55 14.49
CA GLY A 416 -12.36 -4.75 13.26
C GLY A 416 -11.39 -3.62 12.90
N ALA A 417 -10.92 -2.84 13.88
CA ALA A 417 -9.98 -1.74 13.70
C ALA A 417 -8.82 -2.15 12.75
N HIS A 418 -8.60 -1.40 11.67
CA HIS A 418 -7.59 -1.79 10.69
C HIS A 418 -6.68 -0.64 10.32
N TYR A 419 -7.08 0.24 9.41
CA TYR A 419 -6.23 1.34 8.99
C TYR A 419 -6.31 2.49 9.99
N LEU A 420 -5.19 3.14 10.29
CA LEU A 420 -5.15 4.31 11.15
C LEU A 420 -4.21 5.39 10.61
N LYS A 421 -4.55 6.65 10.87
CA LYS A 421 -3.75 7.80 10.45
C LYS A 421 -3.90 8.97 11.40
N LEU A 422 -2.82 9.69 11.63
CA LEU A 422 -2.85 10.93 12.43
C LEU A 422 -3.34 12.09 11.57
N THR A 423 -4.09 13.02 12.16
CA THR A 423 -4.35 14.31 11.49
C THR A 423 -3.05 15.11 11.34
N PRO A 424 -2.92 15.98 10.32
CA PRO A 424 -1.71 16.79 10.14
C PRO A 424 -1.32 17.63 11.35
N ASP A 425 -2.30 18.14 12.10
CA ASP A 425 -2.09 18.87 13.36
C ASP A 425 -1.75 17.98 14.58
N GLN A 426 -1.73 16.65 14.40
CA GLN A 426 -1.37 15.63 15.39
C GLN A 426 -2.31 15.57 16.61
N ARG A 427 -3.53 16.11 16.49
CA ARG A 427 -4.50 16.14 17.60
C ARG A 427 -5.47 14.98 17.59
N ASN A 428 -5.64 14.33 16.45
CA ASN A 428 -6.61 13.26 16.30
C ASN A 428 -6.00 12.06 15.59
N LEU A 429 -6.52 10.89 15.96
CA LEU A 429 -6.29 9.64 15.25
C LEU A 429 -7.58 9.26 14.53
N VAL A 430 -7.49 9.08 13.21
CA VAL A 430 -8.59 8.62 12.37
C VAL A 430 -8.38 7.14 12.09
N VAL A 431 -9.39 6.32 12.38
CA VAL A 431 -9.32 4.86 12.23
C VAL A 431 -10.47 4.38 11.35
N CYS A 432 -10.16 3.54 10.37
CA CYS A 432 -11.14 2.81 9.57
C CYS A 432 -11.28 1.39 10.14
N ASP A 433 -12.48 1.00 10.54
CA ASP A 433 -12.74 -0.28 11.24
C ASP A 433 -13.12 -1.43 10.29
N TYR A 434 -12.45 -1.49 9.14
CA TYR A 434 -12.62 -2.55 8.15
C TYR A 434 -11.28 -3.02 7.61
N PHE A 435 -10.95 -4.30 7.85
CA PHE A 435 -9.85 -4.97 7.17
C PHE A 435 -10.33 -5.56 5.83
N VAL A 436 -10.74 -6.83 5.81
CA VAL A 436 -11.18 -7.46 4.57
C VAL A 436 -12.26 -8.50 4.84
N GLN A 437 -13.24 -8.53 3.93
CA GLN A 437 -14.27 -9.55 3.88
C GLN A 437 -14.33 -10.11 2.46
N THR A 438 -13.73 -11.28 2.30
CA THR A 438 -13.71 -12.00 1.02
C THR A 438 -15.04 -12.73 0.74
N GLY A 439 -15.92 -12.81 1.74
CA GLY A 439 -17.20 -13.50 1.65
C GLY A 439 -17.01 -15.00 1.30
N PRO A 440 -17.83 -15.54 0.38
CA PRO A 440 -17.79 -16.96 0.06
C PRO A 440 -16.53 -17.40 -0.69
N ILE A 441 -15.83 -16.48 -1.36
CA ILE A 441 -14.67 -16.81 -2.21
C ILE A 441 -13.36 -16.96 -1.45
N GLY A 442 -13.28 -16.57 -0.17
CA GLY A 442 -12.03 -16.66 0.60
C GLY A 442 -12.19 -17.21 2.02
N VAL A 443 -11.09 -17.17 2.76
CA VAL A 443 -11.01 -17.63 4.17
C VAL A 443 -10.80 -16.49 5.17
N VAL A 444 -10.58 -15.26 4.70
CA VAL A 444 -10.46 -14.08 5.55
C VAL A 444 -11.76 -13.28 5.52
N ASN A 445 -12.44 -13.24 6.66
CA ASN A 445 -13.73 -12.57 6.85
C ASN A 445 -13.79 -11.97 8.25
N THR A 446 -13.22 -10.77 8.41
CA THR A 446 -13.19 -10.09 9.71
C THR A 446 -14.51 -9.36 9.98
N PRO A 447 -15.08 -9.46 11.20
CA PRO A 447 -16.15 -8.56 11.61
C PRO A 447 -15.73 -7.10 11.48
N ALA A 448 -16.68 -6.24 11.14
CA ALA A 448 -16.52 -4.79 11.00
C ALA A 448 -17.90 -4.14 11.21
N ASP A 449 -17.96 -2.96 11.82
CA ASP A 449 -19.15 -2.10 11.86
C ASP A 449 -19.10 -0.93 10.87
N TYR A 450 -18.02 -0.83 10.07
CA TYR A 450 -17.84 0.11 8.96
C TYR A 450 -17.99 1.57 9.38
N ARG A 451 -17.43 1.92 10.53
CA ARG A 451 -17.30 3.28 11.00
C ARG A 451 -15.89 3.81 10.80
N ILE A 452 -15.86 5.13 10.69
CA ILE A 452 -14.66 5.89 10.91
C ILE A 452 -14.68 6.36 12.34
N LEU A 453 -13.66 6.03 13.12
CA LEU A 453 -13.46 6.60 14.45
C LEU A 453 -12.57 7.84 14.33
N TYR A 454 -13.00 8.94 14.95
CA TYR A 454 -12.22 10.16 15.06
C TYR A 454 -11.89 10.40 16.54
N ILE A 455 -10.69 9.96 16.92
CA ILE A 455 -10.27 9.78 18.31
C ILE A 455 -9.41 10.97 18.71
N ASP A 456 -9.67 11.57 19.87
CA ASP A 456 -8.84 12.65 20.39
C ASP A 456 -7.55 12.08 21.00
N ILE A 457 -6.42 12.71 20.70
CA ILE A 457 -5.13 12.39 21.30
C ILE A 457 -4.89 13.35 22.45
N LEU A 458 -4.81 12.81 23.66
CA LEU A 458 -4.52 13.57 24.86
C LEU A 458 -3.06 14.05 24.86
N PRO A 459 -2.70 15.11 25.62
CA PRO A 459 -1.33 15.65 25.62
C PRO A 459 -0.22 14.65 25.99
N ASN A 460 -0.57 13.57 26.68
CA ASN A 460 0.34 12.48 27.03
C ASN A 460 0.39 11.35 25.98
N GLY A 461 -0.31 11.49 24.85
CA GLY A 461 -0.40 10.50 23.78
C GLY A 461 -1.52 9.47 23.95
N ALA A 462 -2.21 9.43 25.09
CA ALA A 462 -3.33 8.52 25.32
C ALA A 462 -4.55 8.90 24.46
N LEU A 463 -5.46 7.94 24.29
CA LEU A 463 -6.60 8.06 23.38
C LEU A 463 -7.89 8.37 24.14
N SER A 464 -8.74 9.23 23.56
CA SER A 464 -10.09 9.50 24.05
C SER A 464 -11.11 9.32 22.92
N PHE A 465 -12.00 8.35 23.10
CA PHE A 465 -13.02 7.97 22.13
C PHE A 465 -14.28 8.82 22.32
N GLY A 466 -14.86 9.32 21.24
CA GLY A 466 -16.10 10.11 21.34
C GLY A 466 -16.83 10.43 20.04
N ARG A 467 -16.20 10.25 18.87
CA ARG A 467 -16.79 10.63 17.59
C ARG A 467 -16.59 9.53 16.54
N SER A 468 -17.62 9.29 15.75
CA SER A 468 -17.55 8.37 14.61
C SER A 468 -18.51 8.74 13.47
N ILE A 469 -18.22 8.23 12.28
CA ILE A 469 -19.04 8.36 11.07
C ILE A 469 -19.47 6.96 10.65
N ASP A 470 -20.78 6.71 10.53
CA ASP A 470 -21.35 5.40 10.22
C ASP A 470 -21.60 5.23 8.72
N PHE A 471 -20.62 4.66 8.00
CA PHE A 471 -20.69 4.54 6.54
C PHE A 471 -21.76 3.54 6.09
N ALA A 472 -21.98 2.47 6.87
CA ALA A 472 -23.03 1.49 6.57
C ALA A 472 -24.40 2.16 6.51
N SER A 473 -24.71 3.03 7.48
CA SER A 473 -26.01 3.72 7.55
C SER A 473 -26.13 4.83 6.52
N ILE A 474 -25.08 5.64 6.31
CA ILE A 474 -25.11 6.79 5.38
C ILE A 474 -25.34 6.34 3.94
N PHE A 475 -24.79 5.18 3.55
CA PHE A 475 -24.83 4.69 2.18
C PHE A 475 -25.76 3.48 1.97
N ALA A 476 -26.60 3.15 2.96
CA ALA A 476 -27.50 1.99 2.93
C ALA A 476 -28.38 1.97 1.67
N ASP A 477 -29.01 3.10 1.34
CA ASP A 477 -29.98 3.20 0.25
C ASP A 477 -29.35 3.48 -1.14
N THR A 478 -28.03 3.73 -1.20
CA THR A 478 -27.33 4.18 -2.42
C THR A 478 -26.29 3.18 -2.93
N TYR A 479 -25.57 2.49 -2.03
CA TYR A 479 -24.50 1.54 -2.37
C TYR A 479 -24.63 0.19 -1.63
N GLY A 480 -25.80 -0.07 -1.02
CA GLY A 480 -26.01 -1.23 -0.14
C GLY A 480 -25.19 -1.14 1.15
N GLY A 481 -24.91 0.08 1.61
CA GLY A 481 -23.91 0.39 2.63
C GLY A 481 -22.55 0.71 2.01
N ALA A 482 -21.54 0.95 2.83
CA ALA A 482 -20.20 1.27 2.35
C ALA A 482 -19.14 0.78 3.34
N LYS A 483 -17.95 0.44 2.82
CA LYS A 483 -16.83 -0.14 3.58
C LYS A 483 -15.58 0.72 3.39
N PRO A 484 -15.38 1.76 4.22
CA PRO A 484 -14.20 2.60 4.09
C PRO A 484 -12.97 1.86 4.61
N HIS A 485 -11.87 1.91 3.86
CA HIS A 485 -10.67 1.14 4.20
C HIS A 485 -9.48 2.02 4.59
N SER A 486 -9.25 3.13 3.89
CA SER A 486 -8.16 4.06 4.22
C SER A 486 -8.60 5.51 4.09
N VAL A 487 -7.74 6.41 4.59
CA VAL A 487 -8.02 7.84 4.65
C VAL A 487 -6.80 8.69 4.31
N VAL A 488 -7.03 9.77 3.58
CA VAL A 488 -6.14 10.95 3.52
C VAL A 488 -6.84 12.11 4.22
N ILE A 489 -6.11 12.90 5.00
CA ILE A 489 -6.69 14.03 5.72
C ILE A 489 -6.10 15.32 5.18
N PHE A 490 -6.95 16.23 4.71
CA PHE A 490 -6.57 17.60 4.39
C PHE A 490 -6.90 18.50 5.58
N ASP A 491 -5.91 19.25 6.04
CA ASP A 491 -6.02 20.27 7.08
C ASP A 491 -5.71 21.65 6.48
N LEU A 492 -6.77 22.41 6.29
CA LEU A 492 -6.83 23.74 5.69
C LEU A 492 -7.02 24.82 6.76
N THR A 493 -6.79 24.48 8.04
CA THR A 493 -6.89 25.44 9.17
C THR A 493 -6.00 26.66 8.94
N ASP A 494 -4.81 26.45 8.38
CA ASP A 494 -3.99 27.50 7.80
C ASP A 494 -4.13 27.49 6.26
N PRO A 495 -4.93 28.38 5.68
CA PRO A 495 -5.18 28.39 4.23
C PRO A 495 -3.94 28.80 3.40
N TRP A 496 -2.90 29.37 4.03
CA TRP A 496 -1.65 29.71 3.35
C TRP A 496 -0.66 28.55 3.33
N TYR A 497 -0.81 27.61 4.28
CA TYR A 497 0.06 26.45 4.42
C TYR A 497 -0.76 25.19 4.67
N PRO A 498 -1.69 24.84 3.76
CA PRO A 498 -2.49 23.64 3.89
C PRO A 498 -1.58 22.43 4.06
N GLN A 499 -1.98 21.53 4.95
CA GLN A 499 -1.28 20.29 5.20
C GLN A 499 -2.17 19.13 4.79
N TRP A 500 -1.55 18.06 4.32
CA TRP A 500 -2.23 16.80 4.10
C TRP A 500 -1.35 15.68 4.57
N TYR A 501 -1.99 14.61 5.03
CA TYR A 501 -1.29 13.42 5.42
C TYR A 501 -2.04 12.19 4.96
#